data_AF-G8JV19-F1
#
_entry.id   AF-G8JV19-F1
#
_cell.length_a   1.000
_cell.length_b   1.000
_cell.length_c   1.000
_cell.angle_alpha   90.00
_cell.angle_beta   90.00
_cell.angle_gamma   90.00
#
_symmetry.space_group_name_H-M   'P 1'
#
loop_
_entity.id
_entity.type
_entity.pdbx_description
1 polymer ?
#
loop_
_entity_poly.entity_id
_entity_poly.type
_entity_poly.pdbx_seq_one_letter_code
_entity_poly.pdbx_strand_id
1 'polypeptide(L)'
;MFSARQNNADRPQQSSSTSSCIGVLSNNTGTNTDLNRSTDELQGLVLDQITKIQEQQEKLDSKVEKLSKEQEEFYLSEYKKMDQGFKEVSKCLKEVNAMKEVFKEIIGVMTGDRIRFVDHSNENCDASEAMAVNQSELLVDNMRREMQRRQADWIRDRMALETRPGYRVKSEFEDERSVEQLLLQRQQEVSENYVSAETNSRVPPDDFPTYRMNRAIRSVTDLAREYYEGLRGKPSVMSLERRFGSTWRNSSKERTFFHKRMCIINKINDIKENPAKYNLPLEITRKMAIRVVENMRLGNNCFKGRRCCLTLSQLYVYLSKKMDTPGDYSLELKQVGKTTRELITQERIRSLEPSSCNSPSRSGYPNAENISAPRATAHIASSMVSYNYPQPNRNNTDDSNELEDNEEEDDDEY
;
A
#
# COMPACT_ATOMS: atom_id res chain seq x y z
N MET A 1 -21.55 27.23 -14.84
CA MET A 1 -21.26 27.34 -16.29
C MET A 1 -20.06 26.49 -16.62
N PHE A 2 -20.28 25.25 -17.06
CA PHE A 2 -19.49 24.53 -18.08
C PHE A 2 -20.27 23.25 -18.36
N SER A 3 -20.75 23.15 -19.60
CA SER A 3 -21.70 22.14 -20.07
C SER A 3 -21.05 20.76 -20.18
N ALA A 4 -21.76 19.75 -19.68
CA ALA A 4 -21.50 18.35 -19.95
C ALA A 4 -21.76 18.04 -21.43
N ARG A 5 -20.74 17.55 -22.14
CA ARG A 5 -20.89 16.92 -23.45
C ARG A 5 -21.05 15.42 -23.26
N GLN A 6 -22.25 14.93 -23.54
CA GLN A 6 -22.55 13.53 -23.82
C GLN A 6 -21.87 13.15 -25.14
N ASN A 7 -21.00 12.15 -25.11
CA ASN A 7 -20.52 11.49 -26.33
C ASN A 7 -21.25 10.16 -26.47
N ASN A 8 -22.28 10.17 -27.32
CA ASN A 8 -22.81 8.99 -28.00
C ASN A 8 -21.71 8.43 -28.90
N ALA A 9 -21.33 7.17 -28.68
CA ALA A 9 -20.56 6.40 -29.64
C ALA A 9 -21.55 5.65 -30.55
N ASP A 10 -22.05 6.34 -31.56
CA ASP A 10 -22.73 5.72 -32.70
C ASP A 10 -21.69 4.98 -33.54
N ARG A 11 -21.83 3.66 -33.58
CA ARG A 11 -21.10 2.74 -34.42
C ARG A 11 -21.62 2.87 -35.85
N PRO A 12 -20.82 3.22 -36.87
CA PRO A 12 -21.31 3.20 -38.24
C PRO A 12 -21.47 1.75 -38.68
N GLN A 13 -22.72 1.35 -38.90
CA GLN A 13 -23.06 0.18 -39.71
C GLN A 13 -22.53 0.44 -41.12
N GLN A 14 -21.62 -0.40 -41.58
CA GLN A 14 -21.26 -0.47 -43.00
C GLN A 14 -22.43 -1.14 -43.74
N SER A 15 -23.26 -0.31 -44.35
CA SER A 15 -24.20 -0.70 -45.39
C SER A 15 -23.92 0.15 -46.63
N SER A 16 -23.43 -0.50 -47.69
CA SER A 16 -23.65 -0.03 -49.05
C SER A 16 -23.42 -1.20 -50.01
N SER A 17 -24.54 -1.85 -50.30
CA SER A 17 -24.80 -2.59 -51.52
C SER A 17 -24.62 -1.73 -52.77
N THR A 18 -24.62 -2.41 -53.92
CA THR A 18 -24.76 -1.96 -55.33
C THR A 18 -23.43 -1.79 -56.09
N SER A 19 -23.14 -2.73 -56.99
CA SER A 19 -23.65 -2.60 -58.36
C SER A 19 -23.53 -3.91 -59.12
N SER A 20 -24.69 -4.40 -59.56
CA SER A 20 -24.90 -5.53 -60.45
C SER A 20 -25.25 -4.98 -61.82
N CYS A 21 -24.41 -5.25 -62.81
CA CYS A 21 -24.67 -5.38 -64.26
C CYS A 21 -23.29 -5.41 -64.94
N ILE A 22 -22.92 -6.36 -65.79
CA ILE A 22 -23.49 -6.68 -67.11
C ILE A 22 -23.10 -8.14 -67.44
N GLY A 23 -24.07 -8.95 -67.85
CA GLY A 23 -23.82 -10.17 -68.62
C GLY A 23 -23.95 -9.92 -70.13
N VAL A 24 -23.75 -11.00 -70.91
CA VAL A 24 -24.03 -11.14 -72.37
C VAL A 24 -22.79 -10.67 -73.19
N LEU A 25 -22.00 -11.49 -73.90
CA LEU A 25 -22.28 -12.63 -74.80
C LEU A 25 -21.11 -13.61 -75.03
N SER A 26 -21.50 -14.84 -75.38
CA SER A 26 -20.70 -15.94 -75.90
C SER A 26 -20.12 -15.74 -77.31
N ASN A 27 -19.08 -16.53 -77.56
CA ASN A 27 -18.66 -17.13 -78.84
C ASN A 27 -17.95 -16.23 -79.85
N ASN A 28 -16.61 -16.30 -79.84
CA ASN A 28 -15.85 -16.40 -81.07
C ASN A 28 -14.65 -17.35 -80.85
N THR A 29 -14.78 -18.57 -81.36
CA THR A 29 -13.70 -19.55 -81.49
C THR A 29 -12.80 -19.15 -82.66
N GLY A 30 -11.63 -18.62 -82.37
CA GLY A 30 -10.62 -18.32 -83.37
C GLY A 30 -9.34 -17.74 -82.75
N THR A 31 -8.33 -18.58 -82.60
CA THR A 31 -6.90 -18.22 -82.44
C THR A 31 -6.56 -17.11 -81.42
N ASN A 32 -6.93 -17.31 -80.14
CA ASN A 32 -6.80 -16.28 -79.08
C ASN A 32 -5.86 -16.68 -77.92
N THR A 33 -4.85 -17.52 -78.17
CA THR A 33 -3.92 -17.99 -77.14
C THR A 33 -2.92 -16.93 -76.67
N ASP A 34 -2.62 -15.91 -77.48
CA ASP A 34 -1.67 -14.85 -77.11
C ASP A 34 -2.30 -13.69 -76.32
N LEU A 35 -3.61 -13.43 -76.49
CA LEU A 35 -4.30 -12.35 -75.76
C LEU A 35 -4.54 -12.70 -74.28
N ASN A 36 -4.83 -13.97 -73.97
CA ASN A 36 -5.00 -14.42 -72.58
C ASN A 36 -3.71 -14.35 -71.76
N ARG A 37 -2.54 -14.53 -72.40
CA ARG A 37 -1.26 -14.42 -71.72
C ARG A 37 -0.96 -12.98 -71.28
N SER A 38 -1.34 -12.00 -72.10
CA SER A 38 -1.15 -10.58 -71.79
C SER A 38 -2.07 -10.09 -70.66
N THR A 39 -3.28 -10.66 -70.55
CA THR A 39 -4.20 -10.33 -69.45
C THR A 39 -3.74 -10.88 -68.11
N ASP A 40 -3.14 -12.08 -68.10
CA ASP A 40 -2.59 -12.70 -66.88
C ASP A 40 -1.37 -11.92 -66.34
N GLU A 41 -0.51 -11.43 -67.24
CA GLU A 41 0.64 -10.58 -66.87
C GLU A 41 0.18 -9.23 -66.29
N LEU A 42 -0.84 -8.59 -66.88
CA LEU A 42 -1.43 -7.37 -66.35
C LEU A 42 -2.10 -7.61 -64.99
N GLN A 43 -2.83 -8.70 -64.83
CA GLN A 43 -3.48 -9.06 -63.57
C GLN A 43 -2.46 -9.31 -62.46
N GLY A 44 -1.34 -9.97 -62.77
CA GLY A 44 -0.22 -10.14 -61.84
C GLY A 44 0.39 -8.81 -61.39
N LEU A 45 0.59 -7.87 -62.33
CA LEU A 45 1.13 -6.54 -62.01
C LEU A 45 0.16 -5.73 -61.14
N VAL A 46 -1.15 -5.81 -61.42
CA VAL A 46 -2.18 -5.15 -60.59
C VAL A 46 -2.20 -5.73 -59.17
N LEU A 47 -2.11 -7.05 -59.01
CA LEU A 47 -2.04 -7.70 -57.70
C LEU A 47 -0.78 -7.30 -56.92
N ASP A 48 0.38 -7.24 -57.56
CA ASP A 48 1.62 -6.76 -56.94
C ASP A 48 1.51 -5.30 -56.47
N GLN A 49 0.91 -4.43 -57.29
CA GLN A 49 0.65 -3.03 -56.89
C GLN A 49 -0.34 -2.92 -55.74
N ILE A 50 -1.41 -3.71 -55.72
CA ILE A 50 -2.37 -3.75 -54.61
C ILE A 50 -1.67 -4.22 -53.32
N THR A 51 -0.82 -5.24 -53.41
CA THR A 51 -0.07 -5.77 -52.26
C THR A 51 0.88 -4.72 -51.70
N LYS A 52 1.63 -4.02 -52.57
CA LYS A 52 2.50 -2.90 -52.16
C LYS A 52 1.73 -1.76 -51.50
N ILE A 53 0.55 -1.42 -52.00
CA ILE A 53 -0.32 -0.40 -51.38
C ILE A 53 -0.79 -0.87 -50.00
N GLN A 54 -1.18 -2.14 -49.86
CA GLN A 54 -1.60 -2.71 -48.58
C GLN A 54 -0.46 -2.71 -47.55
N GLU A 55 0.76 -3.12 -47.92
CA GLU A 55 1.94 -3.07 -47.06
C GLU A 55 2.27 -1.63 -46.63
N GLN A 56 2.16 -0.66 -47.56
CA GLN A 56 2.35 0.75 -47.23
C GLN A 56 1.28 1.26 -46.26
N GLN A 57 0.03 0.85 -46.43
CA GLN A 57 -1.07 1.21 -45.55
C GLN A 57 -0.86 0.65 -44.14
N GLU A 58 -0.50 -0.63 -44.01
CA GLU A 58 -0.17 -1.25 -42.72
C GLU A 58 1.00 -0.54 -42.01
N LYS A 59 2.03 -0.17 -42.77
CA LYS A 59 3.18 0.59 -42.24
C LYS A 59 2.78 1.99 -41.77
N LEU A 60 1.88 2.66 -42.47
CA LEU A 60 1.35 3.97 -42.07
C LEU A 60 0.50 3.84 -40.80
N ASP A 61 -0.38 2.84 -40.73
CA ASP A 61 -1.24 2.60 -39.56
C ASP A 61 -0.40 2.31 -38.31
N SER A 62 0.62 1.46 -38.43
CA SER A 62 1.56 1.19 -37.33
C SER A 62 2.30 2.46 -36.87
N LYS A 63 2.67 3.34 -37.80
CA LYS A 63 3.33 4.62 -37.48
C LYS A 63 2.37 5.59 -36.78
N VAL A 64 1.12 5.65 -37.21
CA VAL A 64 0.07 6.47 -36.60
C VAL A 64 -0.22 5.98 -35.17
N GLU A 65 -0.34 4.67 -34.97
CA GLU A 65 -0.56 4.09 -33.64
C GLU A 65 0.62 4.39 -32.70
N LYS A 66 1.85 4.25 -33.19
CA LYS A 66 3.06 4.59 -32.42
C LYS A 66 3.07 6.06 -32.01
N LEU A 67 2.81 6.98 -32.93
CA LEU A 67 2.74 8.42 -32.63
C LEU A 67 1.62 8.74 -31.64
N SER A 68 0.48 8.06 -31.74
CA SER A 68 -0.63 8.22 -30.78
C SER A 68 -0.22 7.81 -29.36
N LYS A 69 0.49 6.69 -29.21
CA LYS A 69 0.98 6.23 -27.90
C LYS A 69 2.04 7.17 -27.32
N GLU A 70 2.96 7.66 -28.14
CA GLU A 70 3.98 8.64 -27.71
C GLU A 70 3.34 9.96 -27.26
N GLN A 71 2.29 10.43 -27.93
CA GLN A 71 1.53 11.61 -27.50
C GLN A 71 0.82 11.37 -26.16
N GLU A 72 0.16 10.22 -25.98
CA GLU A 72 -0.51 9.87 -24.72
C GLU A 72 0.47 9.83 -23.55
N GLU A 73 1.63 9.19 -23.75
CA GLU A 73 2.70 9.12 -22.74
C GLU A 73 3.24 10.52 -22.41
N PHE A 74 3.44 11.37 -23.42
CA PHE A 74 3.85 12.75 -23.22
C PHE A 74 2.85 13.52 -22.33
N TYR A 75 1.55 13.46 -22.65
CA TYR A 75 0.50 14.12 -21.85
C TYR A 75 0.42 13.58 -20.42
N LEU A 76 0.49 12.26 -20.24
CA LEU A 76 0.52 11.64 -18.91
C LEU A 76 1.74 12.07 -18.10
N SER A 77 2.89 12.22 -18.74
CA SER A 77 4.12 12.64 -18.08
C SER A 77 4.06 14.10 -17.63
N GLU A 78 3.56 15.00 -18.49
CA GLU A 78 3.42 16.43 -18.18
C GLU A 78 2.35 16.66 -17.10
N TYR A 79 1.24 15.91 -17.16
CA TYR A 79 0.22 15.94 -16.11
C TYR A 79 0.79 15.54 -14.74
N LYS A 80 1.60 14.47 -14.68
CA LYS A 80 2.25 14.04 -13.43
C LYS A 80 3.22 15.08 -12.88
N LYS A 81 4.00 15.75 -13.74
CA LYS A 81 4.89 16.84 -13.31
C LYS A 81 4.10 18.02 -12.75
N MET A 82 3.00 18.38 -13.40
CA MET A 82 2.13 19.46 -12.95
C MET A 82 1.47 19.15 -11.59
N ASP A 83 0.94 17.94 -11.42
CA ASP A 83 0.37 17.48 -10.14
C ASP A 83 1.40 17.48 -9.01
N GLN A 84 2.64 17.07 -9.30
CA GLN A 84 3.75 17.17 -8.35
C GLN A 84 4.06 18.63 -7.98
N GLY A 85 4.08 19.54 -8.97
CA GLY A 85 4.22 20.98 -8.73
C GLY A 85 3.12 21.55 -7.83
N PHE A 86 1.86 21.17 -8.05
CA PHE A 86 0.75 21.60 -7.18
C PHE A 86 0.85 21.06 -5.75
N LYS A 87 1.37 19.85 -5.56
CA LYS A 87 1.64 19.29 -4.23
C LYS A 87 2.71 20.08 -3.49
N GLU A 88 3.77 20.47 -4.18
CA GLU A 88 4.87 21.28 -3.61
C GLU A 88 4.39 22.68 -3.24
N VAL A 89 3.63 23.34 -4.12
CA VAL A 89 2.99 24.64 -3.81
C VAL A 89 2.05 24.53 -2.61
N SER A 90 1.23 23.47 -2.54
CA SER A 90 0.34 23.22 -1.41
C SER A 90 1.09 23.00 -0.10
N LYS A 91 2.26 22.38 -0.14
CA LYS A 91 3.14 22.19 1.02
C LYS A 91 3.71 23.53 1.48
N CYS A 92 4.25 24.32 0.55
CA CYS A 92 4.76 25.67 0.84
C CYS A 92 3.69 26.56 1.47
N LEU A 93 2.45 26.54 0.97
CA LEU A 93 1.34 27.30 1.53
C LEU A 93 1.03 26.90 2.99
N LYS A 94 1.14 25.61 3.34
CA LYS A 94 0.96 25.14 4.72
C LYS A 94 2.07 25.65 5.63
N GLU A 95 3.31 25.65 5.15
CA GLU A 95 4.47 26.15 5.90
C GLU A 95 4.38 27.67 6.12
N VAL A 96 3.97 28.43 5.11
CA VAL A 96 3.72 29.88 5.23
C VAL A 96 2.59 30.17 6.23
N ASN A 97 1.52 29.36 6.23
CA ASN A 97 0.46 29.51 7.22
C ASN A 97 0.93 29.17 8.65
N ALA A 98 1.75 28.14 8.82
CA ALA A 98 2.35 27.85 10.13
C ALA A 98 3.24 29.01 10.61
N MET A 99 4.04 29.59 9.72
CA MET A 99 4.87 30.76 10.00
C MET A 99 4.01 31.99 10.37
N LYS A 100 2.88 32.20 9.69
CA LYS A 100 1.93 33.27 10.02
C LYS A 100 1.40 33.14 11.45
N GLU A 101 1.09 31.94 11.92
CA GLU A 101 0.64 31.74 13.30
C GLU A 101 1.75 32.03 14.32
N VAL A 102 3.00 31.65 14.03
CA VAL A 102 4.17 32.02 14.86
C VAL A 102 4.34 33.54 14.91
N PHE A 103 4.19 34.23 13.78
CA PHE A 103 4.28 35.70 13.74
C PHE A 103 3.17 36.36 14.55
N LYS A 104 1.93 35.86 14.50
CA LYS A 104 0.85 36.35 15.36
C LYS A 104 1.18 36.19 16.84
N GLU A 105 1.77 35.06 17.21
CA GLU A 105 2.23 34.80 18.58
C GLU A 105 3.31 35.80 19.02
N ILE A 106 4.32 36.04 18.18
CA ILE A 106 5.37 37.03 18.45
C ILE A 106 4.78 38.44 18.58
N ILE A 107 3.90 38.83 17.65
CA ILE A 107 3.23 40.14 17.71
C ILE A 107 2.42 40.27 19.00
N GLY A 108 1.66 39.24 19.40
CA GLY A 108 0.90 39.25 20.64
C GLY A 108 1.77 39.39 21.89
N VAL A 109 2.98 38.81 21.89
CA VAL A 109 3.96 39.01 22.97
C VAL A 109 4.49 40.45 22.96
N MET A 110 4.80 41.00 21.78
CA MET A 110 5.33 42.36 21.63
C MET A 110 4.31 43.46 21.94
N THR A 111 3.03 43.27 21.60
CA THR A 111 1.97 44.25 21.89
C THR A 111 1.49 44.20 23.33
N GLY A 112 1.93 43.20 24.11
CA GLY A 112 1.50 43.01 25.49
C GLY A 112 0.13 42.32 25.61
N ASP A 113 -0.56 42.05 24.50
CA ASP A 113 -1.84 41.33 24.50
C ASP A 113 -1.73 39.91 25.06
N ARG A 114 -0.53 39.30 24.98
CA ARG A 114 -0.24 37.94 25.46
C ARG A 114 0.56 37.90 26.76
N ILE A 115 0.93 39.05 27.34
CA ILE A 115 1.49 39.14 28.70
C ILE A 115 0.33 39.16 29.69
N ARG A 116 -0.43 38.07 29.75
CA ARG A 116 -1.40 37.82 30.81
C ARG A 116 -1.26 36.37 31.26
N PHE A 117 -0.54 36.23 32.37
CA PHE A 117 -0.57 35.13 33.35
C PHE A 117 0.14 33.81 32.99
N VAL A 118 1.46 33.81 33.15
CA VAL A 118 2.15 32.64 33.73
C VAL A 118 2.08 32.80 35.26
N ASP A 119 0.86 32.79 35.78
CA ASP A 119 0.59 32.51 37.19
C ASP A 119 -0.39 31.33 37.20
N HIS A 120 0.17 30.12 37.15
CA HIS A 120 -0.58 28.86 37.10
C HIS A 120 -1.19 28.47 38.46
N SER A 121 -1.49 29.44 39.34
CA SER A 121 -2.06 29.15 40.64
C SER A 121 -3.58 29.19 40.71
N ASN A 122 -4.30 29.62 39.65
CA ASN A 122 -5.78 29.71 39.68
C ASN A 122 -6.54 29.43 38.37
N GLU A 123 -5.94 28.74 37.39
CA GLU A 123 -6.65 28.40 36.15
C GLU A 123 -7.48 27.12 36.30
N ASN A 124 -8.52 27.19 37.15
CA ASN A 124 -9.67 26.30 36.99
C ASN A 124 -10.40 26.77 35.73
N CYS A 125 -10.27 25.98 34.65
CA CYS A 125 -11.10 26.10 33.46
C CYS A 125 -12.56 26.07 33.92
N ASP A 126 -13.24 27.21 33.84
CA ASP A 126 -14.62 27.34 34.31
C ASP A 126 -15.50 26.44 33.44
N ALA A 127 -16.43 25.70 34.05
CA ALA A 127 -17.26 24.74 33.33
C ALA A 127 -18.06 25.40 32.19
N SER A 128 -18.33 26.69 32.33
CA SER A 128 -18.94 27.55 31.30
C SER A 128 -18.06 27.68 30.04
N GLU A 129 -16.74 27.82 30.19
CA GLU A 129 -15.83 27.98 29.06
C GLU A 129 -15.61 26.66 28.31
N ALA A 130 -15.57 25.54 29.02
CA ALA A 130 -15.58 24.20 28.43
C ALA A 130 -16.87 23.92 27.63
N MET A 131 -18.03 24.43 28.08
CA MET A 131 -19.28 24.35 27.32
C MET A 131 -19.26 25.25 26.08
N ALA A 132 -18.67 26.44 26.15
CA ALA A 132 -18.54 27.34 25.00
C ALA A 132 -17.65 26.76 23.90
N VAL A 133 -16.58 26.05 24.25
CA VAL A 133 -15.72 25.34 23.29
C VAL A 133 -16.47 24.19 22.60
N ASN A 134 -17.34 23.47 23.33
CA ASN A 134 -18.19 22.43 22.74
C ASN A 134 -19.31 22.98 21.83
N GLN A 135 -19.66 24.26 21.96
CA GLN A 135 -20.62 24.95 21.08
C GLN A 135 -19.95 25.69 19.92
N SER A 136 -18.62 25.60 19.77
CA SER A 136 -17.92 26.30 18.71
C SER A 136 -18.36 25.81 17.33
N GLU A 137 -19.01 26.69 16.59
CA GLU A 137 -19.50 26.45 15.22
C GLU A 137 -18.37 26.02 14.28
N LEU A 138 -17.15 26.50 14.53
CA LEU A 138 -15.94 26.08 13.79
C LEU A 138 -15.60 24.61 14.00
N LEU A 139 -15.76 24.05 15.21
CA LEU A 139 -15.54 22.64 15.49
C LEU A 139 -16.61 21.76 14.83
N VAL A 140 -17.88 22.22 14.88
CA VAL A 140 -19.01 21.56 14.22
C VAL A 140 -18.81 21.53 12.70
N ASP A 141 -18.38 22.65 12.11
CA ASP A 141 -18.08 22.75 10.68
C ASP A 141 -16.89 21.89 10.26
N ASN A 142 -15.85 21.82 11.10
CA ASN A 142 -14.68 20.97 10.83
C ASN A 142 -15.06 19.48 10.91
N MET A 143 -15.91 19.10 11.88
CA MET A 143 -16.49 17.76 11.95
C MET A 143 -17.35 17.43 10.74
N ARG A 144 -18.20 18.37 10.30
CA ARG A 144 -19.05 18.21 9.11
C ARG A 144 -18.21 18.02 7.84
N ARG A 145 -17.15 18.81 7.67
CA ARG A 145 -16.19 18.66 6.55
C ARG A 145 -15.45 17.34 6.58
N GLU A 146 -15.01 16.89 7.75
CA GLU A 146 -14.33 15.60 7.91
C GLU A 146 -15.28 14.42 7.58
N MET A 147 -16.54 14.52 8.01
CA MET A 147 -17.57 13.52 7.70
C MET A 147 -17.85 13.44 6.19
N GLN A 148 -17.96 14.60 5.51
CA GLN A 148 -18.13 14.66 4.06
C GLN A 148 -16.92 14.08 3.31
N ARG A 149 -15.68 14.32 3.78
CA ARG A 149 -14.48 13.71 3.19
C ARG A 149 -14.52 12.18 3.27
N ARG A 150 -14.85 11.63 4.44
CA ARG A 150 -14.98 10.17 4.61
C ARG A 150 -16.06 9.58 3.72
N GLN A 151 -17.19 10.26 3.58
CA GLN A 151 -18.26 9.80 2.69
C GLN A 151 -17.83 9.82 1.23
N ALA A 152 -17.13 10.88 0.78
CA ALA A 152 -16.61 10.98 -0.58
C ALA A 152 -15.53 9.93 -0.88
N ASP A 153 -14.64 9.64 0.07
CA ASP A 153 -13.63 8.59 -0.07
C ASP A 153 -14.30 7.19 -0.11
N TRP A 154 -15.33 6.94 0.72
CA TRP A 154 -16.10 5.70 0.66
C TRP A 154 -16.80 5.49 -0.69
N ILE A 155 -17.43 6.54 -1.25
CA ILE A 155 -18.04 6.48 -2.58
C ILE A 155 -16.98 6.19 -3.65
N ARG A 156 -15.81 6.84 -3.56
CA ARG A 156 -14.71 6.64 -4.52
C ARG A 156 -14.20 5.20 -4.48
N ASP A 157 -13.97 4.66 -3.29
CA ASP A 157 -13.50 3.28 -3.11
C ASP A 157 -14.55 2.28 -3.62
N ARG A 158 -15.83 2.53 -3.35
CA ARG A 158 -16.94 1.71 -3.88
C ARG A 158 -16.97 1.72 -5.41
N MET A 159 -16.89 2.89 -6.03
CA MET A 159 -16.87 3.02 -7.48
C MET A 159 -15.63 2.34 -8.10
N ALA A 160 -14.47 2.41 -7.45
CA ALA A 160 -13.25 1.74 -7.91
C ALA A 160 -13.35 0.21 -7.86
N LEU A 161 -14.14 -0.32 -6.93
CA LEU A 161 -14.42 -1.76 -6.83
C LEU A 161 -15.48 -2.21 -7.85
N GLU A 162 -16.50 -1.39 -8.11
CA GLU A 162 -17.59 -1.70 -9.05
C GLU A 162 -17.18 -1.55 -10.53
N THR A 163 -16.23 -0.66 -10.86
CA THR A 163 -15.83 -0.39 -12.25
C THR A 163 -14.81 -1.35 -12.85
N ARG A 164 -14.33 -2.37 -12.10
CA ARG A 164 -13.34 -3.32 -12.60
C ARG A 164 -14.03 -4.49 -13.32
N PRO A 165 -13.96 -4.58 -14.67
CA PRO A 165 -14.63 -5.65 -15.41
C PRO A 165 -13.96 -6.98 -15.08
N GLY A 166 -14.74 -7.98 -14.65
CA GLY A 166 -14.26 -9.33 -14.36
C GLY A 166 -13.98 -9.63 -12.88
N TYR A 167 -14.13 -8.67 -11.97
CA TYR A 167 -14.07 -8.93 -10.52
C TYR A 167 -15.48 -9.00 -9.94
N ARG A 168 -16.12 -10.17 -10.04
CA ARG A 168 -17.38 -10.45 -9.33
C ARG A 168 -17.04 -10.66 -7.86
N VAL A 169 -16.98 -9.57 -7.10
CA VAL A 169 -16.92 -9.64 -5.63
C VAL A 169 -18.14 -10.45 -5.19
N LYS A 170 -17.93 -11.61 -4.55
CA LYS A 170 -19.00 -12.34 -3.90
C LYS A 170 -19.64 -11.38 -2.90
N SER A 171 -20.83 -10.92 -3.22
CA SER A 171 -21.66 -10.13 -2.32
C SER A 171 -21.99 -11.02 -1.13
N GLU A 172 -21.33 -10.79 0.01
CA GLU A 172 -21.63 -11.44 1.30
C GLU A 172 -23.02 -11.04 1.84
N PHE A 173 -23.82 -10.29 1.06
CA PHE A 173 -25.13 -9.77 1.41
C PHE A 173 -26.32 -10.67 1.01
N GLU A 174 -26.09 -11.82 0.36
CA GLU A 174 -27.21 -12.74 0.06
C GLU A 174 -27.72 -13.51 1.30
N ASP A 175 -26.98 -13.51 2.40
CA ASP A 175 -27.41 -14.10 3.69
C ASP A 175 -27.95 -13.09 4.71
N GLU A 176 -28.04 -11.79 4.38
CA GLU A 176 -28.61 -10.76 5.29
C GLU A 176 -30.16 -10.72 5.31
N ARG A 177 -30.82 -11.84 5.06
CA ARG A 177 -32.29 -11.94 5.23
C ARG A 177 -32.74 -12.09 6.69
N SER A 178 -31.85 -11.89 7.68
CA SER A 178 -32.14 -12.18 9.08
C SER A 178 -32.16 -10.97 10.02
N VAL A 179 -31.48 -9.84 9.77
CA VAL A 179 -31.40 -8.77 10.78
C VAL A 179 -32.74 -8.04 10.99
N GLU A 180 -33.46 -7.75 9.91
CA GLU A 180 -34.77 -7.09 9.98
C GLU A 180 -35.86 -8.05 10.49
N GLN A 181 -35.73 -9.35 10.20
CA GLN A 181 -36.63 -10.40 10.69
C GLN A 181 -36.41 -10.71 12.18
N LEU A 182 -35.16 -10.64 12.68
CA LEU A 182 -34.81 -10.77 14.10
C LEU A 182 -35.27 -9.55 14.92
N LEU A 183 -35.24 -8.35 14.31
CA LEU A 183 -35.77 -7.12 14.92
C LEU A 183 -37.31 -7.15 15.03
N LEU A 184 -38.00 -7.71 14.04
CA LEU A 184 -39.45 -7.90 14.09
C LEU A 184 -39.86 -8.97 15.11
N GLN A 185 -39.13 -10.08 15.20
CA GLN A 185 -39.40 -11.15 16.15
C GLN A 185 -39.18 -10.67 17.61
N ARG A 186 -38.15 -9.85 17.83
CA ARG A 186 -37.92 -9.22 19.14
C ARG A 186 -39.00 -8.23 19.55
N GLN A 187 -39.63 -7.53 18.59
CA GLN A 187 -40.76 -6.64 18.90
C GLN A 187 -42.04 -7.42 19.25
N GLN A 188 -42.23 -8.64 18.72
CA GLN A 188 -43.35 -9.51 19.09
C GLN A 188 -43.19 -10.15 20.47
N GLU A 189 -41.98 -10.52 20.88
CA GLU A 189 -41.72 -11.13 22.20
C GLU A 189 -41.89 -10.14 23.37
N VAL A 190 -41.75 -8.83 23.13
CA VAL A 190 -41.94 -7.79 24.17
C VAL A 190 -43.43 -7.56 24.48
N SER A 191 -44.34 -7.93 23.58
CA SER A 191 -45.78 -7.73 23.76
C SER A 191 -46.51 -8.84 24.56
N GLU A 192 -45.92 -10.03 24.76
CA GLU A 192 -46.63 -11.15 25.42
C GLU A 192 -46.18 -11.45 26.86
N ASN A 193 -45.14 -10.81 27.39
CA ASN A 193 -44.59 -11.14 28.72
C ASN A 193 -44.93 -10.16 29.85
N TYR A 194 -46.04 -9.42 29.72
CA TYR A 194 -46.47 -8.40 30.69
C TYR A 194 -47.33 -8.93 31.85
N VAL A 195 -47.15 -10.17 32.31
CA VAL A 195 -47.73 -10.60 33.61
C VAL A 195 -46.87 -11.68 34.26
N SER A 196 -45.81 -11.29 34.99
CA SER A 196 -45.50 -11.79 36.35
C SER A 196 -44.02 -11.65 36.72
N ALA A 197 -43.84 -11.30 37.99
CA ALA A 197 -42.67 -11.56 38.84
C ALA A 197 -41.49 -10.58 38.76
N GLU A 198 -41.62 -9.55 39.59
CA GLU A 198 -40.55 -8.92 40.36
C GLU A 198 -39.53 -9.94 40.85
N THR A 199 -38.29 -9.88 40.36
CA THR A 199 -37.03 -10.12 41.10
C THR A 199 -35.84 -9.93 40.14
N ASN A 200 -34.95 -9.00 40.49
CA ASN A 200 -33.71 -8.65 39.77
C ASN A 200 -33.89 -8.04 38.37
N SER A 201 -34.26 -6.76 38.36
CA SER A 201 -34.00 -5.83 37.25
C SER A 201 -32.49 -5.65 37.03
N ARG A 202 -31.86 -6.65 36.41
CA ARG A 202 -30.56 -6.46 35.75
C ARG A 202 -30.84 -5.68 34.47
N VAL A 203 -30.91 -4.36 34.59
CA VAL A 203 -30.85 -3.43 33.46
C VAL A 203 -29.75 -3.94 32.52
N PRO A 204 -30.05 -4.36 31.28
CA PRO A 204 -29.02 -4.63 30.28
C PRO A 204 -28.23 -3.32 30.15
N PRO A 205 -26.91 -3.28 30.42
CA PRO A 205 -26.17 -2.05 30.28
C PRO A 205 -26.22 -1.63 28.80
N ASP A 206 -26.99 -0.60 28.48
CA ASP A 206 -27.03 0.05 27.17
C ASP A 206 -25.67 0.68 26.78
N ASP A 207 -24.73 0.72 27.72
CA ASP A 207 -23.36 1.17 27.52
C ASP A 207 -22.38 0.01 27.36
N PHE A 208 -22.60 -0.90 26.39
CA PHE A 208 -21.50 -1.74 25.92
C PHE A 208 -20.51 -0.83 25.19
N PRO A 209 -19.31 -0.54 25.76
CA PRO A 209 -18.33 0.23 25.02
C PRO A 209 -17.91 -0.68 23.87
N THR A 210 -18.32 -0.35 22.65
CA THR A 210 -17.86 -1.05 21.45
C THR A 210 -16.38 -0.72 21.27
N TYR A 211 -15.55 -1.38 22.07
CA TYR A 211 -14.13 -1.14 22.09
C TYR A 211 -13.53 -1.78 20.84
N ARG A 212 -12.74 -0.99 20.13
CA ARG A 212 -12.01 -1.42 18.94
C ARG A 212 -10.52 -1.24 19.19
N MET A 213 -9.76 -2.34 19.12
CA MET A 213 -8.31 -2.28 19.28
C MET A 213 -7.68 -1.41 18.18
N ASN A 214 -6.72 -0.57 18.55
CA ASN A 214 -6.10 0.40 17.68
C ASN A 214 -5.22 -0.26 16.61
N ARG A 215 -5.63 -0.15 15.34
CA ARG A 215 -4.93 -0.72 14.18
C ARG A 215 -3.66 0.04 13.79
N ALA A 216 -3.46 1.26 14.29
CA ALA A 216 -2.29 2.07 13.99
C ALA A 216 -1.04 1.69 14.80
N ILE A 217 -1.17 0.85 15.83
CA ILE A 217 -0.04 0.37 16.64
C ILE A 217 0.90 -0.46 15.76
N ARG A 218 2.19 -0.10 15.76
CA ARG A 218 3.26 -0.77 15.00
C ARG A 218 4.38 -1.35 15.85
N SER A 219 4.50 -0.94 17.11
CA SER A 219 5.55 -1.38 18.05
C SER A 219 4.99 -2.37 19.08
N VAL A 220 5.86 -3.24 19.60
CA VAL A 220 5.51 -4.14 20.71
C VAL A 220 5.28 -3.35 21.99
N THR A 221 5.98 -2.23 22.17
CA THR A 221 5.82 -1.33 23.32
C THR A 221 4.41 -0.73 23.39
N ASP A 222 3.90 -0.19 22.28
CA ASP A 222 2.54 0.37 22.24
C ASP A 222 1.47 -0.71 22.32
N LEU A 223 1.75 -1.89 21.76
CA LEU A 223 0.88 -3.06 21.91
C LEU A 223 0.75 -3.47 23.38
N ALA A 224 1.88 -3.57 24.09
CA ALA A 224 1.89 -3.89 25.51
C ALA A 224 1.20 -2.79 26.34
N ARG A 225 1.40 -1.51 25.99
CA ARG A 225 0.70 -0.39 26.64
C ARG A 225 -0.81 -0.52 26.49
N GLU A 226 -1.32 -0.74 25.28
CA GLU A 226 -2.75 -0.96 25.05
C GLU A 226 -3.29 -2.15 25.84
N TYR A 227 -2.52 -3.24 25.91
CA TYR A 227 -2.95 -4.44 26.59
C TYR A 227 -3.01 -4.30 28.11
N TYR A 228 -1.95 -3.79 28.75
CA TYR A 228 -1.86 -3.73 30.21
C TYR A 228 -2.44 -2.44 30.81
N GLU A 229 -2.25 -1.30 30.15
CA GLU A 229 -2.54 0.04 30.69
C GLU A 229 -3.75 0.70 30.00
N GLY A 230 -3.93 0.46 28.70
CA GLY A 230 -4.91 1.14 27.86
C GLY A 230 -4.30 2.29 27.05
N LEU A 231 -5.12 3.02 26.29
CA LEU A 231 -4.66 4.11 25.41
C LEU A 231 -5.65 5.29 25.45
N ARG A 232 -5.14 6.51 25.68
CA ARG A 232 -5.89 7.78 25.55
C ARG A 232 -7.25 7.77 26.28
N GLY A 233 -7.25 7.39 27.55
CA GLY A 233 -8.47 7.31 28.37
C GLY A 233 -9.37 6.10 28.07
N LYS A 234 -8.98 5.22 27.13
CA LYS A 234 -9.68 3.95 26.91
C LYS A 234 -9.17 2.87 27.87
N PRO A 235 -10.05 1.93 28.29
CA PRO A 235 -9.66 0.84 29.17
C PRO A 235 -8.59 -0.05 28.52
N SER A 236 -7.80 -0.73 29.35
CA SER A 236 -6.83 -1.72 28.89
C SER A 236 -7.52 -2.96 28.34
N VAL A 237 -6.93 -3.62 27.34
CA VAL A 237 -7.50 -4.85 26.77
C VAL A 237 -7.59 -5.95 27.83
N MET A 238 -6.61 -6.02 28.74
CA MET A 238 -6.64 -6.94 29.88
C MET A 238 -7.85 -6.69 30.80
N SER A 239 -8.21 -5.43 31.05
CA SER A 239 -9.40 -5.10 31.85
C SER A 239 -10.71 -5.48 31.15
N LEU A 240 -10.76 -5.34 29.82
CA LEU A 240 -11.90 -5.75 29.00
C LEU A 240 -12.07 -7.26 29.01
N GLU A 241 -10.98 -8.01 28.82
CA GLU A 241 -11.01 -9.48 28.83
C GLU A 241 -11.44 -10.01 30.20
N ARG A 242 -10.98 -9.40 31.30
CA ARG A 242 -11.41 -9.80 32.66
C ARG A 242 -12.89 -9.51 32.93
N ARG A 243 -13.39 -8.36 32.48
CA ARG A 243 -14.77 -7.92 32.78
C ARG A 243 -15.81 -8.56 31.88
N PHE A 244 -15.47 -8.75 30.60
CA PHE A 244 -16.44 -9.12 29.56
C PHE A 244 -16.07 -10.42 28.83
N GLY A 245 -14.90 -11.00 29.07
CA GLY A 245 -14.46 -12.22 28.39
C GLY A 245 -14.36 -12.02 26.88
N SER A 246 -14.86 -12.98 26.10
CA SER A 246 -14.88 -12.90 24.63
C SER A 246 -15.94 -11.93 24.07
N THR A 247 -16.92 -11.52 24.89
CA THR A 247 -18.10 -10.77 24.40
C THR A 247 -17.77 -9.35 23.91
N TRP A 248 -16.70 -8.71 24.42
CA TRP A 248 -16.26 -7.40 23.91
C TRP A 248 -15.68 -7.49 22.48
N ARG A 249 -15.37 -8.70 21.99
CA ARG A 249 -14.86 -8.99 20.64
C ARG A 249 -15.98 -9.55 19.75
N ASN A 250 -17.04 -8.77 19.57
CA ASN A 250 -18.25 -9.19 18.85
C ASN A 250 -18.01 -9.55 17.37
N SER A 251 -17.10 -8.87 16.68
CA SER A 251 -16.78 -9.15 15.28
C SER A 251 -15.67 -10.20 15.11
N SER A 252 -15.79 -11.04 14.07
CA SER A 252 -14.76 -12.01 13.70
C SER A 252 -13.39 -11.35 13.48
N LYS A 253 -13.40 -10.17 12.85
CA LYS A 253 -12.20 -9.34 12.63
C LYS A 253 -11.51 -8.93 13.93
N GLU A 254 -12.26 -8.57 14.98
CA GLU A 254 -11.66 -8.28 16.29
C GLU A 254 -11.14 -9.54 16.98
N ARG A 255 -11.82 -10.69 16.85
CA ARG A 255 -11.35 -11.97 17.43
C ARG A 255 -10.01 -12.41 16.84
N THR A 256 -9.89 -12.45 15.51
CA THR A 256 -8.64 -12.82 14.84
C THR A 256 -7.51 -11.83 15.18
N PHE A 257 -7.83 -10.53 15.20
CA PHE A 257 -6.82 -9.51 15.52
C PHE A 257 -6.35 -9.59 16.97
N PHE A 258 -7.25 -9.89 17.90
CA PHE A 258 -6.93 -10.11 19.30
C PHE A 258 -6.02 -11.32 19.43
N HIS A 259 -6.38 -12.45 18.81
CA HIS A 259 -5.58 -13.67 18.88
C HIS A 259 -4.13 -13.44 18.41
N LYS A 260 -3.94 -12.76 17.28
CA LYS A 260 -2.61 -12.40 16.76
C LYS A 260 -1.79 -11.57 17.76
N ARG A 261 -2.44 -10.59 18.39
CA ARG A 261 -1.80 -9.74 19.42
C ARG A 261 -1.52 -10.50 20.71
N MET A 262 -2.44 -11.35 21.12
CA MET A 262 -2.34 -12.14 22.33
C MET A 262 -1.19 -13.14 22.26
N CYS A 263 -0.89 -13.70 21.09
CA CYS A 263 0.31 -14.52 20.88
C CYS A 263 1.60 -13.77 21.26
N ILE A 264 1.73 -12.50 20.83
CA ILE A 264 2.89 -11.65 21.17
C ILE A 264 2.91 -11.33 22.68
N ILE A 265 1.75 -11.00 23.26
CA ILE A 265 1.60 -10.74 24.70
C ILE A 265 1.96 -11.96 25.55
N ASN A 266 1.52 -13.16 25.15
CA ASN A 266 1.83 -14.41 25.82
C ASN A 266 3.34 -14.68 25.80
N LYS A 267 4.01 -14.39 24.68
CA LYS A 267 5.48 -14.48 24.63
C LYS A 267 6.15 -13.50 25.60
N ILE A 268 5.65 -12.28 25.74
CA ILE A 268 6.16 -11.32 26.73
C ILE A 268 5.97 -11.85 28.16
N ASN A 269 4.82 -12.45 28.47
CA ASN A 269 4.55 -13.05 29.77
C ASN A 269 5.49 -14.25 30.02
N ASP A 270 5.67 -15.13 29.04
CA ASP A 270 6.56 -16.30 29.17
C ASP A 270 8.02 -15.90 29.40
N ILE A 271 8.53 -14.86 28.72
CA ILE A 271 9.87 -14.31 28.97
C ILE A 271 9.97 -13.73 30.39
N LYS A 272 8.91 -13.05 30.85
CA LYS A 272 8.87 -12.44 32.18
C LYS A 272 8.83 -13.49 33.29
N GLU A 273 8.07 -14.56 33.10
CA GLU A 273 7.85 -15.62 34.09
C GLU A 273 8.99 -16.65 34.10
N ASN A 274 9.57 -16.94 32.93
CA ASN A 274 10.60 -17.96 32.74
C ASN A 274 11.89 -17.38 32.10
N PRO A 275 12.55 -16.37 32.69
CA PRO A 275 13.74 -15.75 32.09
C PRO A 275 14.92 -16.72 31.90
N ALA A 276 15.07 -17.69 32.79
CA ALA A 276 16.15 -18.68 32.74
C ALA A 276 16.11 -19.54 31.46
N LYS A 277 14.91 -19.84 30.94
CA LYS A 277 14.71 -20.57 29.67
C LYS A 277 15.37 -19.87 28.49
N TYR A 278 15.55 -18.55 28.58
CA TYR A 278 16.02 -17.69 27.51
C TYR A 278 17.43 -17.14 27.74
N ASN A 279 18.16 -17.65 28.75
CA ASN A 279 19.46 -17.12 29.17
C ASN A 279 19.41 -15.62 29.54
N LEU A 280 18.30 -15.18 30.12
CA LEU A 280 18.10 -13.81 30.59
C LEU A 280 18.29 -13.73 32.12
N PRO A 281 18.57 -12.53 32.67
CA PRO A 281 18.64 -12.34 34.12
C PRO A 281 17.34 -12.77 34.81
N LEU A 282 17.45 -13.48 35.94
CA LEU A 282 16.31 -14.00 36.71
C LEU A 282 15.33 -12.90 37.15
N GLU A 283 15.84 -11.71 37.46
CA GLU A 283 15.04 -10.55 37.88
C GLU A 283 14.66 -9.65 36.70
N ILE A 284 14.00 -10.21 35.69
CA ILE A 284 13.56 -9.41 34.54
C ILE A 284 12.25 -8.67 34.83
N THR A 285 12.23 -7.37 34.58
CA THR A 285 10.98 -6.58 34.65
C THR A 285 10.14 -6.78 33.40
N ARG A 286 8.82 -6.54 33.47
CA ARG A 286 7.94 -6.56 32.27
C ARG A 286 8.46 -5.62 31.17
N LYS A 287 8.98 -4.45 31.54
CA LYS A 287 9.57 -3.50 30.57
C LYS A 287 10.76 -4.11 29.82
N MET A 288 11.60 -4.88 30.52
CA MET A 288 12.72 -5.59 29.90
C MET A 288 12.24 -6.73 29.00
N ALA A 289 11.24 -7.51 29.41
CA ALA A 289 10.63 -8.54 28.55
C ALA A 289 10.01 -7.94 27.27
N ILE A 290 9.28 -6.83 27.39
CA ILE A 290 8.78 -6.05 26.24
C ILE A 290 9.93 -5.64 25.32
N ARG A 291 11.03 -5.16 25.89
CA ARG A 291 12.22 -4.74 25.14
C ARG A 291 12.87 -5.91 24.39
N VAL A 292 12.95 -7.10 24.99
CA VAL A 292 13.47 -8.29 24.30
C VAL A 292 12.64 -8.61 23.06
N VAL A 293 11.31 -8.64 23.17
CA VAL A 293 10.42 -8.93 22.03
C VAL A 293 10.45 -7.81 20.98
N GLU A 294 10.57 -6.55 21.40
CA GLU A 294 10.74 -5.42 20.47
C GLU A 294 12.11 -5.49 19.74
N ASN A 295 13.19 -5.86 20.42
CA ASN A 295 14.48 -6.07 19.78
C ASN A 295 14.42 -7.23 18.77
N MET A 296 13.68 -8.29 19.10
CA MET A 296 13.38 -9.39 18.19
C MET A 296 12.70 -8.86 16.93
N ARG A 297 11.68 -8.00 17.07
CA ARG A 297 11.03 -7.32 15.96
C ARG A 297 11.98 -6.45 15.15
N LEU A 298 12.87 -5.71 15.81
CA LEU A 298 13.73 -4.71 15.16
C LEU A 298 14.93 -5.31 14.42
N GLY A 299 15.40 -6.50 14.78
CA GLY A 299 16.52 -7.13 14.07
C GLY A 299 17.23 -8.28 14.77
N ASN A 300 16.93 -8.56 16.04
CA ASN A 300 17.38 -9.78 16.73
C ASN A 300 16.49 -10.98 16.35
N ASN A 301 16.26 -11.19 15.06
CA ASN A 301 15.56 -12.35 14.52
C ASN A 301 16.32 -12.88 13.31
N CYS A 302 16.03 -14.12 12.92
CA CYS A 302 16.51 -14.71 11.68
C CYS A 302 15.34 -15.08 10.76
N PHE A 303 14.37 -14.17 10.59
CA PHE A 303 13.19 -14.44 9.77
C PHE A 303 13.59 -14.73 8.32
N LYS A 304 13.30 -15.96 7.86
CA LYS A 304 13.71 -16.48 6.55
C LYS A 304 15.23 -16.42 6.32
N GLY A 305 16.03 -16.70 7.35
CA GLY A 305 17.49 -16.76 7.27
C GLY A 305 18.19 -15.40 7.21
N ARG A 306 17.46 -14.29 7.41
CA ARG A 306 18.02 -12.93 7.38
C ARG A 306 17.50 -12.10 8.55
N ARG A 307 18.36 -11.20 9.05
CA ARG A 307 17.97 -10.20 10.05
C ARG A 307 17.19 -9.08 9.38
N CYS A 308 15.94 -8.88 9.78
CA CYS A 308 15.10 -7.82 9.21
C CYS A 308 14.18 -7.19 10.25
N CYS A 309 13.69 -5.99 9.94
CA CYS A 309 12.68 -5.33 10.76
C CYS A 309 11.30 -5.89 10.43
N LEU A 310 10.66 -6.52 11.42
CA LEU A 310 9.36 -7.17 11.29
C LEU A 310 8.22 -6.21 11.60
N THR A 311 7.12 -6.35 10.86
CA THR A 311 5.81 -5.83 11.27
C THR A 311 5.24 -6.69 12.41
N LEU A 312 4.26 -6.20 13.18
CA LEU A 312 3.61 -7.00 14.22
C LEU A 312 2.97 -8.29 13.66
N SER A 313 2.42 -8.24 12.45
CA SER A 313 1.88 -9.44 11.78
C SER A 313 2.97 -10.46 11.45
N GLN A 314 4.14 -10.01 10.98
CA GLN A 314 5.28 -10.90 10.72
C GLN A 314 5.87 -11.45 12.02
N LEU A 315 5.95 -10.63 13.08
CA LEU A 315 6.38 -11.07 14.40
C LEU A 315 5.44 -12.13 14.97
N TYR A 316 4.11 -11.97 14.80
CA TYR A 316 3.15 -13.00 15.14
C TYR A 316 3.47 -14.33 14.43
N VAL A 317 3.65 -14.31 13.10
CA VAL A 317 4.01 -15.52 12.33
C VAL A 317 5.33 -16.12 12.80
N TYR A 318 6.32 -15.28 13.12
CA TYR A 318 7.61 -15.72 13.65
C TYR A 318 7.48 -16.50 14.95
N LEU A 319 6.72 -15.95 15.90
CA LEU A 319 6.52 -16.56 17.21
C LEU A 319 5.56 -17.75 17.17
N SER A 320 4.50 -17.70 16.36
CA SER A 320 3.50 -18.77 16.28
C SER A 320 4.07 -20.03 15.66
N LYS A 321 4.96 -19.89 14.66
CA LYS A 321 5.66 -21.00 14.01
C LYS A 321 6.94 -21.44 14.75
N LYS A 322 7.20 -20.90 15.96
CA LYS A 322 8.40 -21.20 16.77
C LYS A 322 9.71 -21.05 15.98
N MET A 323 9.78 -20.03 15.13
CA MET A 323 10.99 -19.73 14.34
C MET A 323 12.06 -18.98 15.16
N ASP A 324 11.76 -18.64 16.41
CA ASP A 324 12.68 -17.99 17.33
C ASP A 324 13.81 -18.93 17.77
N THR A 325 15.00 -18.37 17.88
CA THR A 325 16.20 -19.07 18.36
C THR A 325 16.64 -18.51 19.72
N PRO A 326 17.37 -19.27 20.56
CA PRO A 326 17.89 -18.75 21.83
C PRO A 326 18.72 -17.46 21.68
N GLY A 327 19.36 -17.26 20.54
CA GLY A 327 20.16 -16.07 20.23
C GLY A 327 19.35 -14.79 19.98
N ASP A 328 18.04 -14.91 19.75
CA ASP A 328 17.12 -13.79 19.51
C ASP A 328 16.72 -13.09 20.82
N TYR A 329 16.75 -13.83 21.92
CA TYR A 329 16.40 -13.36 23.26
C TYR A 329 17.54 -12.54 23.88
N SER A 330 17.67 -11.28 23.44
CA SER A 330 18.66 -10.36 23.98
C SER A 330 18.05 -9.01 24.36
N LEU A 331 18.52 -8.48 25.49
CA LEU A 331 18.15 -7.15 25.98
C LEU A 331 18.74 -6.02 25.13
N GLU A 332 19.79 -6.31 24.38
CA GLU A 332 20.48 -5.37 23.50
C GLU A 332 20.15 -5.68 22.05
N LEU A 333 19.92 -4.64 21.26
CA LEU A 333 19.74 -4.78 19.82
C LEU A 333 21.10 -4.97 19.16
N LYS A 334 21.41 -6.19 18.72
CA LYS A 334 22.73 -6.54 18.14
C LYS A 334 22.97 -5.80 16.84
N GLN A 335 21.93 -5.74 16.00
CA GLN A 335 21.98 -5.06 14.72
C GLN A 335 20.57 -4.62 14.35
N VAL A 336 20.41 -3.37 13.92
CA VAL A 336 19.14 -2.88 13.39
C VAL A 336 18.89 -3.62 12.07
N GLY A 337 17.78 -4.35 12.02
CA GLY A 337 17.35 -5.05 10.82
C GLY A 337 16.95 -4.06 9.74
N LYS A 338 17.34 -4.35 8.50
CA LYS A 338 16.87 -3.58 7.34
C LYS A 338 15.41 -3.92 7.06
N THR A 339 14.65 -2.94 6.62
CA THR A 339 13.28 -3.17 6.14
C THR A 339 13.31 -3.97 4.84
N THR A 340 12.24 -4.71 4.54
CA THR A 340 12.12 -5.44 3.26
C THR A 340 12.31 -4.52 2.05
N ARG A 341 11.80 -3.28 2.13
CA ARG A 341 11.97 -2.28 1.07
C ARG A 341 13.43 -1.90 0.86
N GLU A 342 14.18 -1.67 1.94
CA GLU A 342 15.61 -1.37 1.86
C GLU A 342 16.40 -2.55 1.29
N LEU A 343 16.06 -3.78 1.68
CA LEU A 343 16.69 -4.98 1.13
C LEU A 343 16.43 -5.12 -0.38
N ILE A 344 15.18 -4.95 -0.83
CA ILE A 344 14.84 -4.98 -2.26
C ILE A 344 15.57 -3.86 -3.02
N THR A 345 15.64 -2.67 -2.43
CA THR A 345 16.32 -1.52 -3.03
C THR A 345 17.83 -1.78 -3.17
N GLN A 346 18.46 -2.34 -2.13
CA GLN A 346 19.88 -2.70 -2.16
C GLN A 346 20.18 -3.82 -3.14
N GLU A 347 19.31 -4.83 -3.25
CA GLU A 347 19.48 -5.90 -4.24
C GLU A 347 19.37 -5.34 -5.67
N ARG A 348 18.41 -4.44 -5.91
CA ARG A 348 18.28 -3.76 -7.20
C ARG A 348 19.52 -2.92 -7.53
N ILE A 349 20.06 -2.18 -6.56
CA ILE A 349 21.30 -1.41 -6.76
C ILE A 349 22.46 -2.35 -7.08
N ARG A 350 22.62 -3.45 -6.32
CA ARG A 350 23.68 -4.45 -6.58
C ARG A 350 23.56 -5.07 -7.97
N SER A 351 22.34 -5.34 -8.45
CA SER A 351 22.12 -5.88 -9.80
C SER A 351 22.41 -4.87 -10.91
N LEU A 352 22.42 -3.57 -10.60
CA LEU A 352 22.69 -2.50 -11.54
C LEU A 352 24.15 -2.05 -11.54
N GLU A 353 24.94 -2.42 -10.52
CA GLU A 353 26.39 -2.20 -10.57
C GLU A 353 26.96 -3.08 -11.68
N PRO A 354 27.41 -2.50 -12.82
CA PRO A 354 28.00 -3.29 -13.87
C PRO A 354 29.22 -3.97 -13.26
N SER A 355 29.34 -5.30 -13.42
CA SER A 355 30.52 -6.07 -13.06
C SER A 355 31.75 -5.40 -13.67
N SER A 356 32.36 -4.50 -12.90
CA SER A 356 33.47 -3.68 -13.34
C SER A 356 34.64 -4.61 -13.57
N CYS A 357 34.79 -5.01 -14.83
CA CYS A 357 36.00 -5.47 -15.49
C CYS A 357 37.05 -6.07 -14.55
N ASN A 358 37.08 -7.40 -14.52
CA ASN A 358 38.30 -8.18 -14.31
C ASN A 358 39.49 -7.43 -14.93
N SER A 359 40.29 -6.79 -14.09
CA SER A 359 41.58 -6.27 -14.49
C SER A 359 42.49 -7.49 -14.64
N PRO A 360 42.97 -7.81 -15.85
CA PRO A 360 43.89 -8.93 -16.00
C PRO A 360 45.22 -8.53 -15.38
N SER A 361 45.66 -9.36 -14.43
CA SER A 361 47.05 -9.80 -14.27
C SER A 361 48.12 -8.73 -14.53
N ARG A 362 48.53 -8.00 -13.49
CA ARG A 362 49.88 -7.41 -13.49
C ARG A 362 50.83 -8.42 -12.86
N SER A 363 51.48 -9.19 -13.73
CA SER A 363 52.58 -10.11 -13.39
C SER A 363 53.66 -9.38 -12.61
N GLY A 364 54.14 -10.01 -11.54
CA GLY A 364 55.29 -9.55 -10.78
C GLY A 364 56.55 -9.51 -11.63
N TYR A 365 57.31 -8.42 -11.47
CA TYR A 365 58.75 -8.41 -11.70
C TYR A 365 59.42 -8.19 -10.33
N PRO A 366 60.43 -8.97 -9.95
CA PRO A 366 61.32 -8.64 -8.85
C PRO A 366 62.58 -7.98 -9.42
N ASN A 367 62.90 -6.74 -9.03
CA ASN A 367 64.24 -6.40 -8.53
C ASN A 367 64.40 -4.92 -8.10
N ALA A 368 65.08 -4.79 -6.96
CA ALA A 368 66.16 -3.86 -6.61
C ALA A 368 65.98 -2.32 -6.65
N GLU A 369 66.15 -1.77 -5.45
CA GLU A 369 67.06 -0.68 -5.05
C GLU A 369 66.85 0.77 -5.55
N ASN A 370 66.62 1.64 -4.55
CA ASN A 370 67.28 2.94 -4.29
C ASN A 370 67.37 3.98 -5.42
N ILE A 371 66.77 5.16 -5.21
CA ILE A 371 67.44 6.49 -5.20
C ILE A 371 66.39 7.61 -5.07
N SER A 372 66.81 8.64 -4.33
CA SER A 372 66.24 9.94 -3.99
C SER A 372 65.34 10.70 -5.00
N ALA A 373 64.51 11.57 -4.40
CA ALA A 373 63.78 12.74 -4.93
C ALA A 373 64.63 13.69 -5.84
N PRO A 374 64.11 14.80 -6.46
CA PRO A 374 62.82 15.49 -6.23
C PRO A 374 62.11 16.15 -7.46
N ARG A 375 60.92 16.72 -7.19
CA ARG A 375 60.31 17.97 -7.75
C ARG A 375 59.95 18.08 -9.26
N ALA A 376 58.67 18.41 -9.50
CA ALA A 376 58.15 19.58 -10.24
C ALA A 376 57.08 19.32 -11.33
N THR A 377 56.04 20.16 -11.25
CA THR A 377 55.25 20.79 -12.34
C THR A 377 54.31 19.97 -13.24
N ALA A 378 53.02 20.26 -13.04
CA ALA A 378 51.97 20.64 -14.01
C ALA A 378 51.75 19.76 -15.26
N HIS A 379 50.50 19.35 -15.48
CA HIS A 379 49.66 19.84 -16.58
C HIS A 379 48.22 19.32 -16.42
N ILE A 380 47.26 20.25 -16.41
CA ILE A 380 45.82 20.00 -16.47
C ILE A 380 45.50 19.71 -17.94
N ALA A 381 44.97 18.51 -18.23
CA ALA A 381 44.35 18.20 -19.50
C ALA A 381 42.94 17.66 -19.24
N SER A 382 41.94 18.50 -19.54
CA SER A 382 40.54 18.10 -19.64
C SER A 382 40.38 17.17 -20.84
N SER A 383 39.97 15.93 -20.60
CA SER A 383 39.51 15.02 -21.64
C SER A 383 38.00 14.87 -21.54
N MET A 384 37.29 15.35 -22.55
CA MET A 384 35.84 15.18 -22.70
C MET A 384 35.55 13.71 -23.03
N VAL A 385 34.83 13.04 -22.13
CA VAL A 385 34.33 11.67 -22.34
C VAL A 385 32.98 11.75 -23.04
N SER A 386 32.95 11.33 -24.31
CA SER A 386 31.74 11.11 -25.09
C SER A 386 31.08 9.81 -24.67
N TYR A 387 29.85 9.88 -24.14
CA TYR A 387 29.06 8.69 -23.78
C TYR A 387 28.27 8.20 -25.00
N ASN A 388 28.66 7.04 -25.54
CA ASN A 388 27.83 6.24 -26.44
C ASN A 388 26.95 5.31 -25.59
N TYR A 389 25.63 5.41 -25.75
CA TYR A 389 24.66 4.50 -25.14
C TYR A 389 24.47 3.25 -26.01
N PRO A 390 24.66 2.01 -25.47
CA PRO A 390 24.25 0.79 -26.15
C PRO A 390 22.73 0.57 -26.01
N GLN A 391 22.09 0.22 -27.12
CA GLN A 391 20.70 -0.24 -27.19
C GLN A 391 20.52 -1.60 -26.47
N PRO A 392 19.41 -1.83 -25.73
CA PRO A 392 19.17 -3.11 -25.10
C PRO A 392 18.67 -4.14 -26.12
N ASN A 393 19.44 -5.20 -26.25
CA ASN A 393 19.12 -6.40 -27.00
C ASN A 393 18.00 -7.17 -26.27
N ARG A 394 16.82 -7.28 -26.89
CA ARG A 394 15.73 -8.15 -26.44
C ARG A 394 16.02 -9.56 -26.91
N ASN A 395 16.17 -10.51 -25.99
CA ASN A 395 15.88 -11.92 -26.25
C ASN A 395 15.29 -12.58 -25.00
N ASN A 396 14.20 -13.29 -25.25
CA ASN A 396 13.38 -14.10 -24.35
C ASN A 396 14.17 -15.21 -23.66
N THR A 397 13.74 -15.56 -22.44
CA THR A 397 13.38 -16.95 -22.14
C THR A 397 12.33 -17.00 -21.02
N ASP A 398 11.21 -17.64 -21.33
CA ASP A 398 10.38 -18.41 -20.39
C ASP A 398 11.26 -19.28 -19.49
N ASP A 399 10.95 -19.35 -18.19
CA ASP A 399 10.79 -20.67 -17.58
C ASP A 399 9.88 -20.63 -16.36
N SER A 400 9.04 -21.66 -16.31
CA SER A 400 7.94 -21.88 -15.38
C SER A 400 8.44 -22.55 -14.10
N ASN A 401 7.79 -22.28 -12.97
CA ASN A 401 7.24 -23.34 -12.09
C ASN A 401 6.66 -22.72 -10.82
N GLU A 402 5.34 -22.66 -10.82
CA GLU A 402 4.49 -22.67 -9.64
C GLU A 402 4.60 -24.06 -8.98
N LEU A 403 4.89 -24.09 -7.68
CA LEU A 403 4.65 -25.23 -6.80
C LEU A 403 3.85 -24.69 -5.62
N GLU A 404 2.53 -24.91 -5.70
CA GLU A 404 1.59 -24.77 -4.60
C GLU A 404 1.72 -26.02 -3.71
N ASP A 405 2.25 -25.86 -2.50
CA ASP A 405 2.14 -26.88 -1.44
C ASP A 405 0.83 -26.65 -0.68
N ASN A 406 -0.13 -27.54 -0.94
CA ASN A 406 -1.28 -27.82 -0.09
C ASN A 406 -0.85 -28.79 1.00
N GLU A 407 -0.72 -28.34 2.25
CA GLU A 407 -0.68 -29.23 3.41
C GLU A 407 -2.05 -29.18 4.09
N GLU A 408 -2.81 -30.25 3.90
CA GLU A 408 -3.92 -30.67 4.76
C GLU A 408 -3.33 -31.00 6.14
N GLU A 409 -3.68 -30.22 7.17
CA GLU A 409 -3.46 -30.59 8.57
C GLU A 409 -4.71 -31.35 9.04
N ASP A 410 -4.55 -32.65 9.25
CA ASP A 410 -5.48 -33.53 9.94
C ASP A 410 -5.67 -33.05 11.39
N ASP A 411 -6.93 -32.86 11.78
CA ASP A 411 -7.37 -32.65 13.15
C ASP A 411 -7.29 -33.99 13.92
N ASP A 412 -6.21 -34.17 14.71
CA ASP A 412 -6.19 -35.19 15.76
C ASP A 412 -6.75 -34.61 17.07
N GLU A 413 -7.94 -35.12 17.37
CA GLU A 413 -8.67 -35.18 18.63
C GLU A 413 -7.76 -35.50 19.84
N TYR A 414 -7.74 -34.64 20.88
CA TYR A 414 -7.68 -34.99 22.32
C TYR A 414 -7.87 -33.78 23.25
#